data_AF-A0A7V4Y3H1-F1
#
_entry.id   AF-A0A7V4Y3H1-F1
#
_cell.length_a   1.000
_cell.length_b   1.000
_cell.length_c   1.000
_cell.angle_alpha   90.00
_cell.angle_beta   90.00
_cell.angle_gamma   90.00
#
_symmetry.space_group_name_H-M   'P 1'
#
loop_
_entity.id
_entity.type
_entity.pdbx_description
1 polymer ?
#
loop_
_entity_poly.entity_id
_entity_poly.type
_entity_poly.pdbx_seq_one_letter_code
_entity_poly.pdbx_strand_id
1 'polypeptide(L)' 'QEFVYSAGNSTPASPVKRETAKVGRNDPCPCGSGKKFKKCHGR' A
#
# COMPACT_ATOMS: atom_id res chain seq x y z
N GLN A 1 -4.84 -35.02 -10.74
CA GLN A 1 -5.60 -33.99 -10.02
C GLN A 1 -5.56 -32.74 -10.88
N GLU A 2 -6.67 -32.44 -11.57
CA GLU A 2 -6.73 -31.42 -12.61
C GLU A 2 -7.12 -30.07 -11.97
N PHE A 3 -6.29 -29.05 -12.15
CA PHE A 3 -6.53 -27.72 -11.58
C PHE A 3 -7.27 -26.86 -12.61
N VAL A 4 -8.60 -26.89 -12.56
CA VAL A 4 -9.45 -25.97 -13.33
C VAL A 4 -9.41 -24.57 -12.71
N TYR A 5 -8.75 -23.62 -13.37
CA TYR A 5 -8.77 -22.21 -12.98
C TYR A 5 -9.92 -21.50 -13.68
N SER A 6 -11.01 -21.24 -12.94
CA SER A 6 -12.15 -20.44 -13.40
C SER A 6 -11.71 -19.02 -13.70
N ALA A 7 -11.69 -18.65 -14.98
CA ALA A 7 -11.35 -17.31 -15.45
C ALA A 7 -12.42 -16.30 -15.02
N GLY A 8 -12.15 -15.56 -13.94
CA GLY A 8 -12.98 -14.44 -13.50
C GLY A 8 -12.91 -13.28 -14.48
N ASN A 9 -14.03 -12.98 -15.14
CA ASN A 9 -14.15 -11.86 -16.08
C ASN A 9 -14.14 -10.53 -15.31
N SER A 10 -12.98 -9.88 -15.22
CA SER A 10 -12.82 -8.56 -14.60
C SER A 10 -12.39 -7.55 -15.65
N THR A 11 -13.25 -6.59 -15.96
CA THR A 11 -12.92 -5.43 -16.79
C THR A 11 -11.67 -4.71 -16.24
N PRO A 12 -10.68 -4.33 -17.08
CA PRO A 12 -9.44 -3.74 -16.58
C PRO A 12 -9.69 -2.31 -16.12
N ALA A 13 -10.05 -2.14 -14.84
CA ALA A 13 -9.89 -0.86 -14.16
C ALA A 13 -8.37 -0.59 -14.07
N SER A 14 -7.91 0.43 -14.79
CA SER A 14 -6.50 0.85 -14.74
C SER A 14 -6.10 1.17 -13.29
N PRO A 15 -4.92 0.70 -12.82
CA PRO A 15 -4.51 0.92 -11.44
C PRO A 15 -4.27 2.41 -11.19
N VAL A 16 -5.04 3.00 -10.26
CA VAL A 16 -4.85 4.38 -9.82
C VAL A 16 -3.50 4.47 -9.10
N LYS A 17 -2.50 5.09 -9.75
CA LYS A 17 -1.24 5.47 -9.09
C LYS A 17 -1.56 6.53 -8.05
N ARG A 18 -1.26 6.26 -6.78
CA ARG A 18 -1.23 7.30 -5.75
C ARG A 18 -0.13 8.30 -6.12
N GLU A 19 -0.52 9.55 -6.33
CA GLU A 19 0.40 10.66 -6.63
C GLU A 19 1.32 10.96 -5.44
N THR A 20 0.88 10.63 -4.22
CA THR A 20 1.64 10.86 -3.00
C THR A 20 2.67 9.75 -2.76
N ALA A 21 3.92 10.15 -2.52
CA ALA A 21 4.97 9.25 -2.08
C ALA A 21 4.55 8.52 -0.79
N LYS A 22 4.70 7.20 -0.76
CA LYS A 22 4.43 6.41 0.44
C LYS A 22 5.49 6.77 1.48
N VAL A 23 5.07 7.29 2.63
CA VAL A 23 5.97 7.48 3.78
C VAL A 23 6.58 6.15 4.18
N GLY A 24 7.92 6.08 4.17
CA GLY A 24 8.64 4.88 4.55
C GLY A 24 8.49 4.59 6.05
N ARG A 25 8.46 3.32 6.46
CA ARG A 25 8.30 2.96 7.89
C ARG A 25 9.39 3.56 8.79
N ASN A 26 10.59 3.81 8.28
CA ASN A 26 11.70 4.39 9.03
C ASN A 26 11.80 5.91 8.94
N ASP A 27 11.01 6.54 8.05
CA ASP A 27 11.02 7.97 7.81
C ASP A 27 10.47 8.74 9.03
N PRO A 28 10.83 10.01 9.26
CA PRO A 28 10.15 10.86 10.24
C PRO A 28 8.63 10.85 10.03
N CYS A 29 7.88 10.77 11.13
CA CYS A 29 6.42 10.84 11.06
C CYS A 29 5.97 12.22 10.56
N PRO A 30 5.07 12.29 9.56
CA PRO A 30 4.54 13.56 9.04
C PRO A 30 3.70 14.33 10.08
N CYS A 31 3.38 13.69 11.20
CA CYS A 31 2.70 14.28 12.35
C CYS A 31 3.58 15.22 13.20
N GLY A 32 4.87 15.36 12.89
CA GLY A 32 5.77 16.26 13.60
C GLY A 32 6.23 15.77 14.98
N SER A 33 5.89 14.54 15.38
CA SER A 33 6.22 14.03 16.72
C SER A 33 7.70 13.65 16.93
N GLY A 34 8.57 13.85 15.94
CA GLY A 34 9.99 13.45 15.96
C GLY A 34 10.25 11.94 15.97
N LYS A 35 9.19 11.11 16.03
CA LYS A 35 9.26 9.65 16.03
C LYS A 35 9.28 9.12 14.58
N LYS A 36 9.96 8.00 14.36
CA LYS A 36 9.88 7.25 13.09
C LYS A 36 8.43 6.84 12.82
N PHE A 37 7.99 6.84 11.56
CA PHE A 37 6.62 6.52 11.15
C PHE A 37 6.13 5.21 11.77
N LYS A 38 6.95 4.15 11.75
CA LYS A 38 6.65 2.83 12.36
C LYS A 38 6.38 2.84 13.86
N LYS A 39 6.84 3.86 14.59
CA LYS A 39 6.64 4.01 16.05
C LYS A 39 5.53 5.02 16.38
N CYS A 40 4.82 5.52 15.37
CA CYS A 40 3.79 6.54 15.53
C CYS A 40 2.52 6.16 14.76
N HIS A 41 2.38 6.57 13.50
CA HIS A 41 1.19 6.31 12.68
C HIS A 41 1.29 5.05 11.82
N GLY A 42 2.47 4.44 11.73
CA GLY A 42 2.74 3.25 10.93
C GLY A 42 2.71 1.95 11.73
N ARG A 43 1.67 1.75 12.56
CA ARG A 43 1.46 0.52 13.35
C ARG A 43 1.73 -0.74 12.55
#